data_AF-A0A382N1H1-F1
#
_entry.id   AF-A0A382N1H1-F1
#
_cell.length_a   1.000
_cell.length_b   1.000
_cell.length_c   1.000
_cell.angle_alpha   90.00
_cell.angle_beta   90.00
_cell.angle_gamma   90.00
#
_symmetry.space_group_name_H-M   'P 1'
#
loop_
_entity.id
_entity.type
_entity.pdbx_description
1 polymer ?
#
loop_
_entity_poly.entity_id
_entity_poly.type
_entity_poly.pdbx_seq_one_letter_code
_entity_poly.pdbx_strand_id
1 'polypeptide(L)'
;MGGAFASGVNSIFGKSAYAACQLTAKQPEGPFFPAHASESDLDMTNMSGGTGRALGDLIEVSGQVRDSQCYPVPGCNLEIWQANAKGRYA
;
A
#
# COMPACT_ATOMS: atom_id res chain seq x y z
N MET A 1 -46.61 -7.68 23.57
CA MET A 1 -45.38 -8.45 23.24
C MET A 1 -44.58 -7.63 22.25
N GLY A 2 -43.63 -6.83 22.72
CA GLY A 2 -42.77 -5.99 21.88
C GLY A 2 -41.48 -6.72 21.56
N GLY A 3 -41.11 -6.80 20.27
CA GLY A 3 -39.86 -7.37 19.81
C GLY A 3 -38.79 -6.30 19.70
N ALA A 4 -37.63 -6.52 20.31
CA ALA A 4 -36.46 -5.65 20.20
C ALA A 4 -35.60 -6.09 19.00
N PHE A 5 -35.33 -5.18 18.07
CA PHE A 5 -34.33 -5.36 17.03
C PHE A 5 -32.97 -4.95 17.57
N ALA A 6 -32.03 -5.90 17.66
CA ALA A 6 -30.64 -5.62 18.00
C ALA A 6 -29.86 -5.28 16.73
N SER A 7 -29.52 -4.01 16.52
CA SER A 7 -28.52 -3.60 15.54
C SER A 7 -27.12 -3.88 16.09
N GLY A 8 -26.48 -4.94 15.58
CA GLY A 8 -25.07 -5.21 15.83
C GLY A 8 -24.20 -4.40 14.87
N VAL A 9 -23.41 -3.46 15.38
CA VAL A 9 -22.33 -2.81 14.63
C VAL A 9 -21.10 -3.72 14.74
N ASN A 10 -20.69 -4.34 13.64
CA ASN A 10 -19.42 -5.06 13.58
C ASN A 10 -18.28 -4.07 13.35
N SER A 11 -17.60 -3.69 14.43
CA SER A 11 -16.32 -2.98 14.33
C SER A 11 -15.22 -3.96 13.90
N ILE A 12 -14.76 -3.85 12.66
CA ILE A 12 -13.57 -4.57 12.18
C ILE A 12 -12.35 -3.87 12.78
N PHE A 13 -11.84 -4.39 13.91
CA PHE A 13 -10.54 -3.98 14.42
C PHE A 13 -9.45 -4.57 13.52
N GLY A 14 -8.94 -3.76 12.59
CA GLY A 14 -7.76 -4.10 11.80
C GLY A 14 -6.58 -4.37 12.74
N LYS A 15 -5.88 -5.49 12.52
CA LYS A 15 -4.62 -5.79 13.21
C LYS A 15 -3.55 -4.82 12.72
N SER A 16 -3.34 -3.73 13.45
CA SER A 16 -2.20 -2.85 13.21
C SER A 16 -0.94 -3.56 13.69
N ALA A 17 -0.20 -4.15 12.76
CA ALA A 17 1.15 -4.63 13.02
C ALA A 17 2.08 -3.40 13.04
N TYR A 18 2.28 -2.81 14.21
CA TYR A 18 3.46 -1.95 14.40
C TYR A 18 4.67 -2.87 14.30
N ALA A 19 5.38 -2.80 13.16
CA ALA A 19 6.65 -3.47 13.03
C ALA A 19 7.55 -3.01 14.19
N ALA A 20 8.02 -3.96 15.00
CA ALA A 20 9.18 -3.73 15.86
C ALA A 20 10.30 -3.15 14.97
N CYS A 21 11.19 -2.32 15.52
CA CYS A 21 12.27 -1.72 14.75
C CYS A 21 13.27 -2.78 14.27
N GLN A 22 12.87 -3.47 13.21
CA GLN A 22 13.61 -4.49 12.51
C GLN A 22 14.05 -3.88 11.19
N LEU A 23 15.27 -4.21 10.80
CA LEU A 23 15.81 -3.75 9.52
C LEU A 23 15.01 -4.36 8.38
N THR A 24 14.60 -3.51 7.43
CA THR A 24 14.04 -3.96 6.15
C THR A 24 15.04 -4.90 5.47
N ALA A 25 14.57 -6.07 5.05
CA ALA A 25 15.41 -7.04 4.35
C ALA A 25 15.95 -6.42 3.05
N LYS A 26 17.21 -6.71 2.72
CA LYS A 26 17.80 -6.27 1.44
C LYS A 26 17.08 -6.96 0.28
N GLN A 27 16.71 -6.18 -0.73
CA GLN A 27 16.16 -6.68 -1.99
C GLN A 27 17.09 -6.32 -3.16
N PRO A 28 17.33 -7.23 -4.12
CA PRO A 28 17.97 -6.87 -5.37
C PRO A 28 17.02 -6.00 -6.21
N GLU A 29 17.56 -5.04 -6.95
CA GLU A 29 16.79 -4.18 -7.88
C GLU A 29 15.99 -5.01 -8.91
N GLY A 30 16.47 -6.21 -9.24
CA GLY A 30 15.84 -7.11 -10.19
C GLY A 30 16.11 -6.70 -11.65
N PRO A 31 15.79 -7.56 -12.63
CA PRO A 31 16.16 -7.35 -14.03
C PRO A 31 15.37 -6.23 -14.74
N PHE A 32 14.36 -5.66 -14.09
CA PHE A 32 13.43 -4.70 -14.69
C PHE A 32 13.40 -3.35 -13.97
N PHE A 33 14.38 -3.05 -13.10
CA PHE A 33 14.45 -1.75 -12.46
C PHE A 33 14.86 -0.68 -13.50
N PRO A 34 14.00 0.30 -13.80
CA PRO A 34 14.31 1.30 -14.80
C PRO A 34 15.38 2.26 -14.26
N ALA A 35 16.26 2.76 -15.14
CA ALA A 35 17.26 3.77 -14.75
C ALA A 35 16.63 5.11 -14.32
N HIS A 36 15.38 5.35 -14.69
CA HIS A 36 14.62 6.54 -14.37
C HIS A 36 13.17 6.16 -14.05
N ALA A 37 12.66 6.58 -12.89
CA ALA A 37 11.25 6.47 -12.56
C ALA A 37 10.47 7.55 -13.32
N SER A 38 9.50 7.12 -14.15
CA SER A 38 8.73 8.03 -15.00
C SER A 38 7.37 8.41 -14.42
N GLU A 39 6.84 7.64 -13.46
CA GLU A 39 5.50 7.84 -12.92
C GLU A 39 5.53 7.98 -11.39
N SER A 40 5.00 9.11 -10.92
CA SER A 40 4.83 9.44 -9.50
C SER A 40 3.34 9.63 -9.21
N ASP A 41 2.52 8.64 -9.54
CA ASP A 41 1.12 8.64 -9.10
C ASP A 41 1.01 7.91 -7.75
N LEU A 42 0.48 8.61 -6.76
CA LEU A 42 0.21 8.07 -5.43
C LEU A 42 -1.14 7.34 -5.39
N ASP A 43 -2.03 7.57 -6.37
CA ASP A 43 -3.32 6.89 -6.50
C ASP A 43 -3.28 5.86 -7.63
N MET A 44 -2.80 4.66 -7.31
CA MET A 44 -2.74 3.52 -8.23
C MET A 44 -4.11 2.91 -8.58
N THR A 45 -5.22 3.52 -8.14
CA THR A 45 -6.57 3.03 -8.46
C THR A 45 -7.12 3.64 -9.74
N ASN A 46 -6.48 4.68 -10.28
CA ASN A 46 -6.79 5.27 -11.57
C ASN A 46 -6.08 4.51 -12.69
N MET A 47 -6.76 4.28 -13.81
CA MET A 47 -6.10 3.74 -15.01
C MET A 47 -5.55 4.90 -15.86
N SER A 48 -4.25 4.86 -16.16
CA SER A 48 -3.62 5.84 -17.04
C SER A 48 -4.28 5.86 -18.42
N GLY A 49 -4.68 7.05 -18.89
CA GLY A 49 -5.27 7.23 -20.22
C GLY A 49 -6.76 6.88 -20.37
N GLY A 50 -7.51 6.64 -19.28
CA GLY A 50 -8.94 6.33 -19.32
C GLY A 50 -9.77 6.93 -18.17
N THR A 51 -11.09 6.67 -18.18
CA THR A 51 -12.03 7.10 -17.13
C THR A 51 -12.39 6.00 -16.13
N GLY A 52 -11.74 4.83 -16.22
CA GLY A 52 -12.05 3.65 -15.40
C GLY A 52 -11.13 3.52 -14.17
N ARG A 53 -11.64 2.84 -13.14
CA ARG A 53 -10.87 2.43 -11.96
C ARG A 53 -10.26 1.04 -12.15
N ALA A 54 -9.10 0.81 -11.52
CA ALA A 54 -8.47 -0.50 -11.47
C ALA A 54 -9.39 -1.54 -10.82
N LEU A 55 -9.40 -2.76 -11.36
CA LEU A 55 -10.11 -3.89 -10.77
C LEU A 55 -9.31 -4.44 -9.59
N GLY A 56 -10.01 -4.92 -8.56
CA GLY A 56 -9.43 -5.53 -7.37
C GLY A 56 -9.99 -4.92 -6.09
N ASP A 57 -9.37 -5.27 -4.97
CA ASP A 57 -9.71 -4.70 -3.68
C ASP A 57 -9.07 -3.31 -3.53
N LEU A 58 -9.87 -2.33 -3.11
CA LEU A 58 -9.38 -1.00 -2.80
C LEU A 58 -8.65 -1.03 -1.45
N ILE A 59 -7.36 -0.69 -1.48
CA ILE A 59 -6.52 -0.61 -0.28
C ILE A 59 -5.80 0.73 -0.23
N GLU A 60 -5.55 1.21 0.99
CA GLU A 60 -4.64 2.30 1.28
C GLU A 60 -3.38 1.73 1.95
N VAL A 61 -2.20 2.13 1.45
CA VAL A 61 -0.91 1.77 2.04
C VAL A 61 -0.30 3.01 2.65
N SER A 62 -0.11 2.99 3.98
CA SER A 62 0.49 4.10 4.72
C SER A 62 1.53 3.58 5.73
N GLY A 63 2.52 4.42 6.04
CA GLY A 63 3.63 4.04 6.90
C GLY A 63 4.67 5.15 7.11
N GLN A 64 5.77 4.82 7.79
CA GLN A 64 6.90 5.70 8.01
C GLN A 64 8.19 5.00 7.57
N VAL A 65 9.04 5.71 6.83
CA VAL A 65 10.40 5.27 6.54
C VAL A 65 11.29 5.66 7.72
N ARG A 66 12.05 4.69 8.23
CA ARG A 66 12.94 4.85 9.38
C ARG A 66 14.33 4.29 9.08
N ASP A 67 15.34 4.85 9.72
CA ASP A 67 16.71 4.32 9.66
C ASP A 67 16.92 3.13 10.61
N SER A 68 18.16 2.64 10.68
CA SER A 68 18.54 1.52 11.55
C SER A 68 18.45 1.83 13.05
N GLN A 69 18.37 3.11 13.43
CA GLN A 69 18.16 3.58 14.80
C GLN A 69 16.69 3.89 15.08
N CYS A 70 15.79 3.60 14.13
CA CYS A 70 14.36 3.82 14.18
C CYS A 70 13.94 5.28 14.03
N TYR A 71 14.82 6.15 13.53
CA TYR A 71 14.54 7.58 13.42
C TYR A 71 13.87 7.84 12.07
N PRO A 72 12.83 8.68 11.98
CA PRO A 72 12.17 9.00 10.72
C PRO A 72 13.15 9.59 9.70
N VAL A 73 13.03 9.17 8.44
CA VAL A 73 13.84 9.70 7.33
C VAL A 73 12.98 10.66 6.50
N PRO A 74 13.09 11.98 6.70
CA PRO A 74 12.32 12.95 5.92
C PRO A 74 12.88 13.09 4.49
N GLY A 75 12.00 13.35 3.52
CA GLY A 75 12.39 13.68 2.15
C GLY A 75 13.03 12.53 1.36
N CYS A 76 12.88 11.28 1.82
CA CYS A 76 13.30 10.12 1.02
C CYS A 76 12.43 9.99 -0.24
N ASN A 77 13.03 9.62 -1.37
CA ASN A 77 12.27 9.14 -2.51
C ASN A 77 11.76 7.72 -2.19
N LEU A 78 10.46 7.50 -2.36
CA LEU A 78 9.81 6.22 -2.16
C LEU A 78 9.02 5.88 -3.42
N GLU A 79 9.40 4.78 -4.04
CA GLU A 79 8.76 4.27 -5.26
C GLU A 79 8.18 2.89 -4.96
N ILE A 80 6.95 2.66 -5.43
CA ILE A 80 6.21 1.42 -5.22
C ILE A 80 5.66 0.97 -6.58
N TRP A 81 5.83 -0.32 -6.87
CA TRP A 81 5.24 -0.98 -8.03
C TRP A 81 4.49 -2.23 -7.59
N GLN A 82 3.50 -2.63 -8.36
CA GLN A 82 2.64 -3.76 -8.03
C GLN A 82 2.08 -4.42 -9.30
N ALA A 83 1.42 -5.55 -9.14
CA ALA A 83 1.09 -6.48 -10.21
C ALA A 83 -0.37 -6.52 -10.69
N ASN A 84 -1.28 -5.59 -10.43
CA ASN A 84 -2.73 -5.73 -10.71
C ASN A 84 -3.44 -7.00 -10.14
N ALA A 85 -4.78 -6.97 -10.11
CA ALA A 85 -5.57 -8.04 -9.49
C ALA A 85 -5.49 -9.42 -10.19
N LYS A 86 -4.87 -9.50 -11.38
CA LYS A 86 -4.63 -10.75 -12.12
C LYS A 86 -3.15 -11.15 -12.13
N GLY A 87 -2.29 -10.45 -11.40
CA GLY A 87 -0.86 -10.73 -11.32
C GLY A 87 -0.07 -10.35 -12.58
N ARG A 88 -0.57 -9.40 -13.38
CA ARG A 88 0.15 -8.90 -14.56
C ARG A 88 0.87 -7.58 -14.25
N TYR A 89 2.17 -7.58 -14.50
CA TYR A 89 3.01 -6.38 -14.52
C TYR A 89 2.93 -5.67 -15.89
N ALA A 90 3.15 -4.36 -15.93
CA ALA A 90 3.14 -3.51 -17.12
C ALA A 90 4.47 -2.76 -17.25
#